data_AF-A0A955GE65-F1
#
_entry.id   AF-A0A955GE65-F1
#
_cell.length_a   1.000
_cell.length_b   1.000
_cell.length_c   1.000
_cell.angle_alpha   90.00
_cell.angle_beta   90.00
_cell.angle_gamma   90.00
#
_symmetry.space_group_name_H-M   'P 1'
#
loop_
_entity.id
_entity.type
_entity.pdbx_description
1 polymer ?
#
loop_
_entity_poly.entity_id
_entity_poly.type
_entity_poly.pdbx_seq_one_letter_code
_entity_poly.pdbx_strand_id
1 'polypeptide(L)'
;MRVPKNYYHDKSILVLTSVNLAFFLLTAISVILGVDAEKNPTSIVAYRDTTKIGQITGSTSDLYQFGIYALIVTLSSILISMKLFAHRRHLSVAILALNTLLLVLTVIIFNALTRTL
;
A
#
# COMPACT_ATOMS: atom_id res chain seq x y z
N MET A 1 -22.79 8.37 4.83
CA MET A 1 -22.51 8.91 3.48
C MET A 1 -23.57 8.41 2.51
N ARG A 2 -24.14 9.25 1.65
CA ARG A 2 -25.02 8.77 0.55
C ARG A 2 -24.13 8.29 -0.60
N VAL A 3 -24.04 6.99 -0.81
CA VAL A 3 -23.31 6.41 -1.94
C VAL A 3 -24.12 6.72 -3.22
N PRO A 4 -23.53 7.39 -4.23
CA PRO A 4 -24.23 7.66 -5.48
C PRO A 4 -24.58 6.33 -6.16
N LYS A 5 -25.84 6.17 -6.58
CA LYS A 5 -26.44 4.92 -7.07
C LYS A 5 -25.66 4.26 -8.25
N ASN A 6 -24.86 5.06 -8.95
CA ASN A 6 -24.11 4.66 -10.15
C ASN A 6 -22.62 4.35 -9.88
N TYR A 7 -22.11 4.47 -8.66
CA TYR A 7 -20.66 4.27 -8.37
C TYR A 7 -20.17 2.88 -8.77
N TYR A 8 -20.86 1.84 -8.29
CA TYR A 8 -20.51 0.44 -8.58
C TYR A 8 -21.02 -0.06 -9.94
N HIS A 9 -21.81 0.75 -10.66
CA HIS A 9 -22.25 0.42 -12.03
C HIS A 9 -21.20 0.80 -13.08
N ASP A 10 -20.24 1.67 -12.75
CA ASP A 10 -19.16 2.03 -13.66
C ASP A 10 -18.09 0.93 -13.70
N LYS A 11 -17.95 0.29 -14.86
CA LYS A 11 -16.95 -0.75 -15.11
C LYS A 11 -15.53 -0.31 -14.73
N SER A 12 -15.18 0.97 -14.97
CA SER A 12 -13.85 1.48 -14.71
C SER A 12 -13.56 1.49 -13.21
N ILE A 13 -14.52 1.97 -12.42
CA ILE A 13 -14.40 2.03 -10.96
C ILE A 13 -14.41 0.62 -10.36
N LEU A 14 -15.26 -0.26 -10.89
CA LEU A 14 -15.33 -1.64 -10.43
C LEU A 14 -14.00 -2.37 -10.66
N VAL A 15 -13.42 -2.22 -11.86
CA VAL A 15 -12.10 -2.78 -12.19
C VAL A 15 -11.02 -2.18 -11.30
N LEU A 16 -10.94 -0.85 -11.18
CA LEU A 16 -9.89 -0.22 -10.37
C LEU A 16 -10.03 -0.55 -8.88
N THR A 17 -11.25 -0.63 -8.35
CA THR A 17 -11.47 -1.00 -6.95
C THR A 17 -11.09 -2.47 -6.71
N SER A 18 -11.43 -3.36 -7.64
CA SER A 18 -11.01 -4.76 -7.63
C SER A 18 -9.48 -4.91 -7.64
N VAL A 19 -8.81 -4.21 -8.56
CA VAL A 19 -7.34 -4.22 -8.66
C VAL A 19 -6.69 -3.69 -7.39
N ASN A 20 -7.19 -2.57 -6.85
CA ASN A 20 -6.69 -2.02 -5.59
C ASN A 20 -6.88 -2.99 -4.42
N LEU A 21 -8.02 -3.67 -4.34
CA LEU A 21 -8.28 -4.65 -3.29
C LEU A 21 -7.39 -5.89 -3.43
N ALA A 22 -7.13 -6.35 -4.65
CA ALA A 22 -6.19 -7.43 -4.93
C ALA A 22 -4.76 -7.05 -4.51
N PHE A 23 -4.30 -5.84 -4.85
CA PHE A 23 -2.98 -5.36 -4.42
C PHE A 23 -2.89 -5.16 -2.91
N PHE A 24 -3.95 -4.67 -2.27
CA PHE A 24 -4.01 -4.58 -0.82
C PHE A 24 -3.84 -5.95 -0.16
N LEU A 25 -4.60 -6.96 -0.61
CA LEU A 25 -4.49 -8.33 -0.11
C LEU A 25 -3.10 -8.91 -0.36
N LEU A 26 -2.56 -8.72 -1.57
CA LEU A 26 -1.21 -9.16 -1.90
C LEU A 26 -0.17 -8.53 -0.97
N THR A 27 -0.28 -7.23 -0.70
CA THR A 27 0.62 -6.51 0.22
C THR A 27 0.47 -7.04 1.64
N ALA A 28 -0.76 -7.19 2.13
CA ALA A 28 -1.04 -7.68 3.47
C ALA A 28 -0.48 -9.10 3.68
N ILE A 29 -0.71 -10.01 2.73
CA ILE A 29 -0.17 -11.38 2.76
C ILE A 29 1.36 -11.35 2.70
N SER A 30 1.94 -10.51 1.84
CA SER A 30 3.41 -10.39 1.72
C SER A 30 4.03 -9.93 3.02
N VAL A 31 3.41 -8.98 3.73
CA VAL A 31 3.89 -8.50 5.03
C VAL A 31 3.75 -9.58 6.10
N ILE A 32 2.61 -10.24 6.19
CA ILE A 32 2.38 -11.28 7.21
C ILE A 32 3.32 -12.48 7.03
N LEU A 33 3.53 -12.92 5.79
CA LEU A 33 4.37 -14.09 5.49
C LEU A 33 5.87 -13.75 5.40
N GLY A 34 6.20 -12.52 5.00
CA GLY A 34 7.58 -12.09 4.78
C GLY A 34 8.27 -11.57 6.03
N VAL A 35 7.52 -11.20 7.07
CA VAL A 35 8.06 -10.66 8.32
C VAL A 35 8.10 -11.76 9.38
N ASP A 36 9.28 -12.34 9.60
CA ASP A 36 9.57 -13.27 10.70
C ASP A 36 10.56 -12.60 11.67
N ALA A 37 10.01 -11.85 12.62
CA ALA A 37 10.79 -11.08 13.60
C ALA A 37 11.52 -11.98 14.61
N GLU A 38 11.10 -13.24 14.78
CA GLU A 38 11.75 -14.20 15.68
C GLU A 38 13.02 -14.79 15.06
N LYS A 39 13.02 -15.03 13.74
CA LYS A 39 14.19 -15.54 13.03
C LYS A 39 15.18 -14.46 12.60
N ASN A 40 14.69 -13.27 12.23
CA ASN A 40 15.52 -12.17 11.74
C ASN A 40 15.20 -10.88 12.52
N PRO A 41 15.90 -10.61 13.63
CA PRO A 41 15.56 -9.49 14.52
C PRO A 41 15.93 -8.10 13.98
N THR A 42 16.84 -8.04 13.00
CA THR A 42 17.38 -6.77 12.47
C THR A 42 17.10 -6.61 10.99
N SER A 43 16.43 -5.52 10.61
CA SER A 43 16.23 -5.10 9.21
C SER A 43 16.95 -3.79 8.91
N ILE A 44 17.43 -3.61 7.69
CA ILE A 44 18.20 -2.42 7.29
C ILE A 44 17.25 -1.26 7.05
N VAL A 45 17.14 -0.32 8.00
CA VAL A 45 16.22 0.82 7.90
C VAL A 45 16.80 1.97 7.08
N ALA A 46 18.12 2.16 7.08
CA ALA A 46 18.76 3.17 6.24
C ALA A 46 20.19 2.77 5.84
N TYR A 47 20.53 3.03 4.57
CA TYR A 47 21.89 2.97 4.05
C TYR A 47 22.45 4.39 3.94
N ARG A 48 23.61 4.65 4.55
CA ARG A 48 24.31 5.94 4.49
C ARG A 48 25.77 5.70 4.13
N ASP A 49 26.17 6.15 2.95
CA ASP A 49 27.50 5.93 2.38
C ASP A 49 28.60 6.84 2.96
N THR A 50 28.30 7.66 3.97
CA THR A 50 29.17 8.76 4.44
C THR A 50 29.70 8.63 5.87
N THR A 51 29.43 7.54 6.59
CA THR A 51 29.97 7.32 7.96
C THR A 51 30.31 5.85 8.19
N LYS A 52 31.33 5.59 9.02
CA LYS A 52 31.86 4.25 9.41
C LYS A 52 30.84 3.27 10.05
N ILE A 53 29.57 3.63 10.06
CA ILE A 53 28.41 2.87 10.54
C ILE A 53 27.46 2.78 9.33
N GLY A 54 27.80 1.92 8.36
CA GLY A 54 27.22 1.95 7.00
C GLY A 54 25.75 1.52 6.89
N GLN A 55 25.16 0.97 7.95
CA GLN A 55 23.77 0.54 7.98
C GLN A 55 23.15 0.86 9.34
N ILE A 56 22.03 1.61 9.33
CA ILE A 56 21.18 1.74 10.50
C ILE A 56 20.22 0.57 10.47
N THR A 57 20.45 -0.42 11.32
CA THR A 57 19.54 -1.54 11.55
C THR A 57 18.44 -1.14 12.51
N GLY A 58 17.20 -1.40 12.15
CA GLY A 58 16.04 -1.24 13.03
C GLY A 58 15.32 -2.58 13.24
N SER A 59 14.26 -2.54 14.02
CA SER A 59 13.48 -3.75 14.31
C SER A 59 12.73 -4.20 13.07
N THR A 60 12.80 -5.49 12.75
CA THR A 60 12.02 -6.10 11.66
C THR A 60 10.52 -5.96 11.88
N SER A 61 10.07 -5.72 13.13
CA SER A 61 8.67 -5.39 13.45
C SER A 61 8.19 -4.11 12.77
N ASP A 62 9.07 -3.17 12.44
CA ASP A 62 8.68 -1.93 11.76
C ASP A 62 8.15 -2.20 10.35
N LEU A 63 8.47 -3.35 9.76
CA LEU A 63 7.94 -3.77 8.46
C LEU A 63 6.43 -4.00 8.48
N TYR A 64 5.81 -4.26 9.64
CA TYR A 64 4.35 -4.34 9.75
C TYR A 64 3.65 -3.01 9.41
N GLN A 65 4.37 -1.88 9.49
CA GLN A 65 3.83 -0.58 9.11
C GLN A 65 3.46 -0.50 7.62
N PHE A 66 4.09 -1.28 6.74
CA PHE A 66 3.69 -1.36 5.33
C PHE A 66 2.27 -1.93 5.17
N GLY A 67 1.89 -2.92 5.99
CA GLY A 67 0.55 -3.49 5.98
C GLY A 67 -0.50 -2.49 6.49
N ILE A 68 -0.18 -1.77 7.57
CA ILE A 68 -1.03 -0.71 8.12
C ILE A 68 -1.21 0.42 7.10
N TYR A 69 -0.12 0.86 6.46
CA TYR A 69 -0.14 1.85 5.40
C TYR A 69 -1.05 1.42 4.25
N ALA A 70 -0.90 0.18 3.76
CA ALA A 70 -1.72 -0.35 2.68
C ALA A 70 -3.22 -0.37 3.03
N LEU A 71 -3.56 -0.66 4.29
CA LEU A 71 -4.94 -0.63 4.79
C LEU A 71 -5.50 0.79 4.79
N ILE A 72 -4.77 1.73 5.38
CA ILE A 72 -5.21 3.13 5.53
C ILE A 72 -5.36 3.78 4.15
N VAL A 73 -4.38 3.61 3.26
CA VAL A 73 -4.39 4.26 1.95
C VAL A 73 -5.51 3.71 1.07
N THR A 74 -5.76 2.40 1.10
CA THR A 74 -6.82 1.76 0.32
C THR A 74 -8.20 2.21 0.80
N LEU A 75 -8.47 2.15 2.11
CA LEU A 75 -9.75 2.59 2.67
C LEU A 75 -10.00 4.08 2.41
N SER A 76 -8.99 4.93 2.67
CA SER A 76 -9.10 6.37 2.47
C SER A 76 -9.36 6.70 1.00
N SER A 77 -8.63 6.08 0.07
CA SER A 77 -8.80 6.29 -1.37
C SER A 77 -10.17 5.85 -1.86
N ILE A 78 -10.71 4.74 -1.35
CA ILE A 78 -12.07 4.28 -1.69
C ILE A 78 -13.12 5.29 -1.19
N LEU A 79 -13.02 5.73 0.07
CA LEU A 79 -13.97 6.69 0.66
C LEU A 79 -13.94 8.04 -0.05
N ILE A 80 -12.73 8.54 -0.33
CA ILE A 80 -12.53 9.81 -1.05
C ILE A 80 -13.07 9.66 -2.48
N SER A 81 -12.75 8.55 -3.17
CA SER A 81 -13.25 8.26 -4.52
C SER A 81 -14.79 8.26 -4.58
N MET A 82 -15.48 7.64 -3.62
CA MET A 82 -16.94 7.65 -3.54
C MET A 82 -17.51 9.07 -3.44
N LYS A 83 -16.87 9.92 -2.63
CA LYS A 83 -17.30 11.32 -2.47
C LYS A 83 -17.06 12.13 -3.74
N LEU A 84 -15.92 11.95 -4.41
CA LEU A 84 -15.60 12.69 -5.63
C LEU A 84 -16.41 12.23 -6.83
N PHE A 85 -16.84 10.96 -6.88
CA PHE A 85 -17.68 10.46 -7.96
C PHE A 85 -19.00 11.22 -8.08
N ALA A 86 -19.57 11.67 -6.96
CA ALA A 86 -20.77 12.50 -6.95
C ALA A 86 -20.56 13.87 -7.62
N HIS A 87 -19.32 14.38 -7.65
CA HIS A 87 -18.99 15.67 -8.24
C HIS A 87 -18.45 15.53 -9.67
N ARG A 88 -17.40 14.74 -9.87
CA ARG A 88 -16.79 14.47 -11.18
C ARG A 88 -16.19 13.06 -11.23
N ARG A 89 -16.72 12.23 -12.12
CA ARG A 89 -16.24 10.86 -12.39
C ARG A 89 -14.73 10.76 -12.60
N HIS A 90 -14.16 11.64 -13.40
CA HIS A 90 -12.73 11.61 -13.75
C HIS A 90 -11.81 11.73 -12.53
N LEU A 91 -12.22 12.49 -11.51
CA LEU A 91 -11.43 12.64 -10.29
C LEU A 91 -11.45 11.36 -9.44
N SER A 92 -12.58 10.67 -9.39
CA SER A 92 -12.70 9.38 -8.71
C SER A 92 -11.80 8.32 -9.36
N VAL A 93 -11.80 8.24 -10.69
CA VAL A 93 -10.92 7.33 -11.43
C VAL A 93 -9.44 7.68 -11.20
N ALA A 94 -9.08 8.96 -11.23
CA ALA A 94 -7.70 9.40 -10.98
C ALA A 94 -7.21 9.01 -9.59
N ILE A 95 -8.05 9.16 -8.55
CA ILE A 95 -7.69 8.80 -7.17
C ILE A 95 -7.49 7.29 -7.04
N LEU A 96 -8.38 6.48 -7.62
CA LEU A 96 -8.22 5.02 -7.59
C LEU A 96 -6.96 4.57 -8.36
N ALA A 97 -6.63 5.23 -9.47
CA ALA A 97 -5.42 4.92 -10.25
C ALA A 97 -4.14 5.29 -9.49
N LEU A 98 -4.14 6.45 -8.81
CA LEU A 98 -3.05 6.86 -7.93
C LEU A 98 -2.88 5.88 -6.76
N ASN A 99 -3.97 5.39 -6.17
CA ASN A 99 -3.90 4.36 -5.14
C ASN A 99 -3.25 3.07 -5.65
N THR A 100 -3.54 2.67 -6.89
CA THR A 100 -2.90 1.49 -7.50
C THR A 100 -1.39 1.70 -7.62
N LEU A 101 -0.96 2.88 -8.08
CA LEU A 101 0.46 3.22 -8.18
C LEU A 101 1.14 3.20 -6.80
N LEU A 102 0.49 3.75 -5.77
CA LEU A 102 1.02 3.73 -4.40
C LEU A 102 1.18 2.30 -3.86
N LEU A 103 0.18 1.44 -4.05
CA LEU A 103 0.25 0.04 -3.61
C LEU A 103 1.35 -0.73 -4.37
N VAL A 104 1.50 -0.52 -5.67
CA VAL A 104 2.59 -1.13 -6.45
C VAL A 104 3.95 -0.71 -5.93
N LEU A 105 4.18 0.58 -5.67
CA LEU A 105 5.43 1.06 -5.07
C LEU A 105 5.67 0.47 -3.69
N THR A 106 4.60 0.33 -2.88
CA THR A 106 4.66 -0.28 -1.55
C THR A 106 5.17 -1.71 -1.63
N VAL A 107 4.64 -2.52 -2.56
CA VAL A 107 5.07 -3.90 -2.77
C VAL A 107 6.52 -3.97 -3.24
N ILE A 108 6.92 -3.10 -4.17
CA ILE A 108 8.30 -3.04 -4.67
C ILE A 108 9.28 -2.71 -3.55
N ILE A 109 8.98 -1.68 -2.76
CA ILE A 109 9.83 -1.25 -1.64
C ILE A 109 9.90 -2.34 -0.58
N PHE A 110 8.76 -2.93 -0.20
CA PHE A 110 8.73 -4.03 0.77
C PHE A 110 9.57 -5.22 0.29
N ASN A 111 9.44 -5.63 -0.97
CA ASN A 111 10.21 -6.75 -1.51
C ASN A 111 11.71 -6.42 -1.58
N ALA A 112 12.06 -5.21 -2.03
CA ALA A 112 13.45 -4.76 -2.08
C ALA A 112 14.11 -4.78 -0.68
N LEU A 113 13.36 -4.37 0.34
CA LEU A 113 13.84 -4.35 1.72
C LEU A 113 13.95 -5.76 2.31
N THR A 114 12.93 -6.61 2.10
CA THR A 114 12.93 -7.98 2.63
C THR A 114 13.93 -8.90 1.93
N ARG A 115 14.27 -8.65 0.66
CA ARG A 115 15.32 -9.42 -0.05
C ARG A 115 16.74 -9.12 0.44
N THR A 116 16.92 -8.04 1.20
CA THR A 116 18.22 -7.69 1.81
C THR A 116 18.42 -8.23 3.23
N LEU A 117 17.39 -8.88 3.78
CA LEU A 117 17.46 -9.71 4.99
C LEU A 117 17.98 -11.11 4.64
#